data_AF-A0A966TNE9-F1
#
_entry.id   AF-A0A966TNE9-F1
#
_cell.length_a   1.000
_cell.length_b   1.000
_cell.length_c   1.000
_cell.angle_alpha   90.00
_cell.angle_beta   90.00
_cell.angle_gamma   90.00
#
_symmetry.space_group_name_H-M   'P 1'
#
loop_
_entity.id
_entity.type
_entity.pdbx_description
1 polymer ?
#
loop_
_entity_poly.entity_id
_entity_poly.type
_entity_poly.pdbx_seq_one_letter_code
_entity_poly.pdbx_strand_id
1 'polypeptide(L)' 'MEMKEGAFTAKAKKKGITTAQLQENVLSNPEKYDEKTVKQARLRQTLVGLKKKKKEKSEG' A
#
# COMPACT_ATOMS: atom_id res chain seq x y z
N MET A 1 9.60 -4.04 -20.45
CA MET A 1 9.26 -4.95 -19.34
C MET A 1 7.91 -4.53 -18.78
N GLU A 2 6.82 -5.21 -19.14
CA GLU A 2 5.54 -4.99 -18.45
C GLU A 2 5.69 -5.51 -17.02
N MET A 3 5.84 -4.60 -16.06
CA MET A 3 5.79 -4.97 -14.66
C MET A 3 4.40 -5.52 -14.36
N LYS A 4 4.30 -6.83 -14.11
CA LYS A 4 3.05 -7.44 -13.64
C LYS A 4 2.61 -6.72 -12.38
N GLU A 5 1.38 -6.21 -12.39
CA GLU A 5 0.79 -5.54 -11.24
C GLU A 5 0.74 -6.51 -10.05
N GLY A 6 1.30 -6.10 -8.91
CA GLY A 6 1.21 -6.88 -7.68
C GLY A 6 -0.24 -7.00 -7.18
N ALA A 7 -0.53 -8.03 -6.38
CA ALA A 7 -1.89 -8.34 -5.93
C ALA A 7 -2.62 -7.15 -5.26
N PHE A 8 -1.91 -6.35 -4.45
CA PHE A 8 -2.49 -5.17 -3.79
C PHE A 8 -2.81 -4.04 -4.78
N THR A 9 -1.94 -3.82 -5.78
CA THR A 9 -2.16 -2.85 -6.86
C THR A 9 -3.34 -3.26 -7.74
N ALA A 10 -3.41 -4.53 -8.11
CA ALA A 10 -4.52 -5.08 -8.88
C ALA A 10 -5.86 -4.94 -8.12
N LYS A 11 -5.88 -5.17 -6.80
CA LYS A 11 -7.07 -4.94 -5.95
C LYS A 11 -7.53 -3.49 -5.96
N ALA A 12 -6.60 -2.53 -5.88
CA ALA A 12 -6.91 -1.10 -5.91
C ALA A 12 -7.48 -0.70 -7.27
N LYS A 13 -6.84 -1.14 -8.36
CA LYS A 13 -7.28 -0.90 -9.74
C LYS A 13 -8.67 -1.48 -10.02
N LYS A 14 -8.94 -2.71 -9.57
CA LYS A 14 -10.27 -3.33 -9.67
C LYS A 14 -11.37 -2.53 -8.95
N LYS A 15 -11.01 -1.80 -7.91
CA LYS A 15 -11.92 -0.92 -7.15
C LYS A 15 -11.97 0.52 -7.70
N GLY A 16 -11.22 0.84 -8.75
CA GLY A 16 -11.14 2.20 -9.29
C GLY A 16 -10.46 3.21 -8.35
N ILE A 17 -9.64 2.75 -7.41
CA ILE A 17 -8.97 3.59 -6.41
C ILE A 17 -7.45 3.45 -6.49
N THR A 18 -6.74 4.44 -5.95
CA THR A 18 -5.28 4.36 -5.82
C THR A 18 -4.86 3.36 -4.75
N THR A 19 -3.62 2.87 -4.81
CA THR A 19 -3.05 2.03 -3.74
C THR A 19 -2.95 2.76 -2.40
N ALA A 20 -2.86 4.10 -2.43
CA ALA A 20 -2.88 4.92 -1.22
C ALA A 20 -4.26 4.92 -0.56
N GLN A 21 -5.31 5.16 -1.35
CA GLN A 21 -6.70 5.11 -0.89
C GLN A 21 -7.08 3.71 -0.41
N LEU A 22 -6.67 2.65 -1.13
CA LEU A 22 -6.91 1.28 -0.65
C LEU A 22 -6.23 1.03 0.70
N GLN A 23 -4.99 1.49 0.88
CA GLN A 23 -4.30 1.37 2.16
C GLN A 23 -5.06 2.09 3.27
N GLU A 24 -5.46 3.34 3.05
CA GLU A 24 -6.21 4.12 4.03
C GLU A 24 -7.51 3.42 4.42
N ASN A 25 -8.32 3.00 3.44
CA ASN A 25 -9.57 2.30 3.68
C ASN A 25 -9.39 1.01 4.49
N VAL A 26 -8.35 0.24 4.18
CA VAL A 26 -8.01 -1.01 4.88
C VAL A 26 -7.55 -0.74 6.31
N LEU A 27 -6.73 0.31 6.53
CA LEU A 27 -6.25 0.66 7.87
C LEU A 27 -7.36 1.27 8.74
N SER A 28 -8.31 1.99 8.14
CA SER A 28 -9.44 2.60 8.84
C SER A 28 -10.55 1.60 9.19
N ASN A 29 -10.67 0.49 8.44
CA ASN A 29 -11.70 -0.53 8.68
C ASN A 29 -11.15 -1.96 8.48
N PRO A 30 -10.13 -2.40 9.24
CA PRO A 30 -9.42 -3.65 8.96
C PRO A 30 -10.31 -4.90 9.03
N GLU A 31 -11.37 -4.87 9.83
CA GLU A 31 -12.35 -5.96 9.96
C GLU A 31 -13.17 -6.23 8.69
N LYS A 32 -13.28 -5.24 7.79
CA LYS A 32 -14.01 -5.37 6.52
C LYS A 32 -13.18 -6.02 5.40
N TYR A 33 -11.92 -6.37 5.69
CA TYR A 33 -10.98 -6.90 4.71
C TYR A 33 -10.37 -8.22 5.17
N ASP A 34 -9.99 -9.04 4.19
CA ASP A 34 -9.24 -10.26 4.47
C ASP A 34 -7.88 -9.96 5.12
N GLU A 35 -7.44 -10.83 6.02
CA GLU A 35 -6.19 -10.67 6.78
C GLU A 35 -4.98 -10.43 5.85
N LYS A 36 -4.96 -11.06 4.67
CA LYS A 36 -3.91 -10.86 3.67
C LYS A 36 -3.87 -9.42 3.16
N THR A 37 -5.02 -8.82 2.88
CA THR A 37 -5.14 -7.42 2.45
C THR A 37 -4.73 -6.45 3.56
N VAL A 38 -5.08 -6.76 4.81
CA VAL A 38 -4.63 -5.98 5.98
C VAL A 38 -3.10 -6.03 6.10
N LYS A 39 -2.50 -7.22 5.98
CA LYS A 39 -1.03 -7.39 5.99
C LYS A 39 -0.36 -6.64 4.84
N GLN A 40 -0.92 -6.68 3.63
CA GLN A 40 -0.41 -5.94 2.47
C GLN A 40 -0.47 -4.41 2.68
N ALA A 41 -1.55 -3.89 3.28
CA ALA A 41 -1.67 -2.48 3.60
C ALA A 41 -0.62 -2.01 4.62
N ARG A 42 -0.40 -2.78 5.70
CA ARG A 42 0.63 -2.51 6.72
C ARG A 42 2.05 -2.60 6.14
N LEU A 43 2.30 -3.57 5.26
CA LEU A 43 3.58 -3.67 4.54
C LEU A 43 3.83 -2.40 3.72
N ARG A 44 2.84 -1.95 2.94
CA ARG A 44 2.96 -0.70 2.17
C ARG A 44 3.23 0.50 3.08
N GLN A 45 2.54 0.62 4.20
CA GLN A 45 2.78 1.69 5.18
C GLN A 45 4.24 1.71 5.65
N THR A 46 4.80 0.54 5.95
CA THR A 46 6.21 0.38 6.35
C THR A 46 7.16 0.80 5.23
N LEU A 47 6.94 0.29 4.01
CA LEU A 47 7.79 0.60 2.85
C LEU A 47 7.78 2.10 2.50
N VAL A 48 6.61 2.74 2.57
CA VAL A 48 6.49 4.20 2.36
C VAL A 48 7.25 4.96 3.44
N GLY A 49 7.15 4.55 4.71
CA GLY A 49 7.92 5.14 5.81
C GLY A 49 9.43 5.01 5.61
N LEU A 50 9.92 3.84 5.22
CA LEU A 50 11.33 3.61 4.92
C LEU A 50 11.82 4.48 3.74
N LYS A 51 10.99 4.60 2.69
CA LYS A 51 11.31 5.45 1.53
C LYS A 51 11.40 6.93 1.92
N LYS A 52 10.51 7.42 2.78
CA LYS A 52 10.56 8.79 3.31
C LYS A 52 11.85 9.03 4.10
N LYS A 53 12.15 8.16 5.07
CA LYS A 53 13.39 8.24 5.87
C LYS A 53 14.65 8.23 5.00
N LYS A 54 14.69 7.39 3.97
CA LYS A 54 15.82 7.35 3.04
C LYS A 54 15.97 8.67 2.27
N LYS A 55 14.85 9.25 1.82
CA LYS A 55 14.83 10.54 1.11
C LYS A 55 15.33 11.68 2.00
N GLU A 56 14.84 11.75 3.24
CA GLU A 56 15.26 12.75 4.24
C GLU A 56 16.77 12.68 4.52
N LYS A 57 17.34 11.46 4.59
CA LYS A 57 18.78 11.27 4.79
C LYS A 57 19.64 11.62 3.57
N SER A 58 19.09 11.57 2.36
CA SER A 58 19.83 11.89 1.13
C SER A 58 19.78 13.37 0.75
N GLU A 59 18.84 14.13 1.30
CA GLU A 59 18.61 15.55 0.99
C GLU A 59 19.13 16.50 2.10
N GLY A 60 19.59 15.97 3.24
CA GLY A 60 20.21 16.73 4.33
C GLY A 60 21.68 16.40 4.48
#